data_AF-A0A0C4BL44-F1
#
_entry.id   AF-A0A0C4BL44-F1
#
_cell.length_a   1.000
_cell.length_b   1.000
_cell.length_c   1.000
_cell.angle_alpha   90.00
_cell.angle_beta   90.00
_cell.angle_gamma   90.00
#
_symmetry.space_group_name_H-M   'P 1'
#
loop_
_entity.id
_entity.type
_entity.pdbx_description
1 polymer ?
#
loop_
_entity_poly.entity_id
_entity_poly.type
_entity_poly.pdbx_seq_one_letter_code
_entity_poly.pdbx_strand_id
1 'polypeptide(L)'
;MHGGFRCCSLLHPNIRPMYQFLVYVDVLGATTSPCVNSARAQRQLELLPYLQDLFGDRTLTCIPCAPGLLAEVIRINYYRFLKDGATSLLSDSADQLPSGSDILRRVLNFSPELWASEVVTNSDFSTGGSLDETGQGFAVRRMGWERIGRIYQSAVVLYCLASQPQGFDHVRESDQWTSLRAGLLQDLRDSSLDACSHHRKLVIWPLTILGLALNYDDGGAQQFVLQELKWASAALGTATPLVAIQLLERTWQGYSGWEWDKLFDRPYVFAL
;
A
#
# COMPACT_ATOMS: atom_id res chain seq x y z
N MET A 1 -1.73 12.06 -20.26
CA MET A 1 -3.16 12.35 -19.97
C MET A 1 -3.42 12.88 -18.55
N HIS A 2 -2.48 12.84 -17.60
CA HIS A 2 -2.72 13.36 -16.24
C HIS A 2 -2.68 14.89 -16.13
N GLY A 3 -1.93 15.59 -16.99
CA GLY A 3 -1.87 17.07 -16.97
C GLY A 3 -3.24 17.76 -17.08
N GLY A 4 -4.11 17.27 -17.98
CA GLY A 4 -5.48 17.79 -18.13
C GLY A 4 -6.38 17.47 -16.93
N PHE A 5 -6.43 16.19 -16.51
CA PHE A 5 -7.22 15.76 -15.36
C PHE A 5 -6.76 16.38 -14.03
N ARG A 6 -5.46 16.64 -13.88
CA ARG A 6 -4.88 17.34 -12.72
C ARG A 6 -5.34 18.79 -12.65
N CYS A 7 -5.28 19.52 -13.75
CA CYS A 7 -5.83 20.88 -13.81
C CYS A 7 -7.32 20.86 -13.44
N CYS A 8 -8.09 19.94 -14.01
CA CYS A 8 -9.51 19.79 -13.69
C CYS A 8 -9.75 19.43 -12.21
N SER A 9 -8.94 18.59 -11.58
CA SER A 9 -9.12 18.23 -10.16
C SER A 9 -8.79 19.36 -9.19
N LEU A 10 -7.84 20.24 -9.56
CA LEU A 10 -7.51 21.43 -8.78
C LEU A 10 -8.55 22.54 -8.98
N LEU A 11 -9.14 22.64 -10.17
CA LEU A 11 -10.19 23.60 -10.51
C LEU A 11 -11.59 23.18 -10.07
N HIS A 12 -11.84 21.87 -9.96
CA HIS A 12 -13.12 21.29 -9.56
C HIS A 12 -12.94 20.33 -8.38
N PRO A 13 -13.18 20.80 -7.14
CA PRO A 13 -13.05 19.99 -5.92
C PRO A 13 -13.87 18.70 -5.95
N ASN A 14 -15.00 18.69 -6.66
CA ASN A 14 -15.89 17.53 -6.77
C ASN A 14 -15.27 16.36 -7.56
N ILE A 15 -14.28 16.61 -8.43
CA ILE A 15 -13.61 15.59 -9.24
C ILE A 15 -12.36 15.04 -8.50
N ARG A 16 -11.89 15.74 -7.47
CA ARG A 16 -10.68 15.38 -6.72
C ARG A 16 -10.71 13.96 -6.15
N PRO A 17 -11.80 13.47 -5.52
CA PRO A 17 -11.85 12.09 -5.02
C PRO A 17 -11.70 11.04 -6.12
N MET A 18 -12.33 11.28 -7.29
CA MET A 18 -12.22 10.38 -8.43
C MET A 18 -10.79 10.35 -8.99
N TYR A 19 -10.14 11.51 -9.09
CA TYR A 19 -8.75 11.59 -9.55
C TYR A 19 -7.78 10.92 -8.56
N GLN A 20 -7.95 11.17 -7.26
CA GLN A 20 -7.20 10.49 -6.19
C GLN A 20 -7.34 8.97 -6.28
N PHE A 21 -8.57 8.48 -6.49
CA PHE A 21 -8.83 7.06 -6.65
C PHE A 21 -8.10 6.47 -7.88
N LEU A 22 -8.16 7.14 -9.03
CA LEU A 22 -7.44 6.71 -10.24
C LEU A 22 -5.92 6.67 -10.03
N VAL A 23 -5.37 7.63 -9.29
CA VAL A 23 -3.94 7.64 -8.92
C VAL A 23 -3.61 6.44 -8.03
N TYR A 24 -4.41 6.14 -7.01
CA TYR A 24 -4.18 4.96 -6.19
C TYR A 24 -4.27 3.66 -6.98
N VAL A 25 -5.28 3.52 -7.85
CA VAL A 25 -5.44 2.36 -8.73
C VAL A 25 -4.22 2.19 -9.65
N ASP A 26 -3.71 3.28 -10.22
CA ASP A 26 -2.50 3.22 -11.06
C ASP A 26 -1.26 2.83 -10.25
N VAL A 27 -1.03 3.47 -9.11
CA VAL A 27 0.17 3.26 -8.29
C VAL A 27 0.16 1.89 -7.61
N LEU A 28 -0.92 1.54 -6.92
CA LEU A 28 -1.05 0.24 -6.25
C LEU A 28 -1.22 -0.90 -7.25
N GLY A 29 -1.87 -0.65 -8.40
CA GLY A 29 -1.98 -1.64 -9.47
C GLY A 29 -0.64 -2.02 -10.11
N ALA A 30 0.37 -1.14 -10.02
CA ALA A 30 1.72 -1.47 -10.44
C ALA A 30 2.44 -2.35 -9.41
N THR A 31 2.05 -2.34 -8.13
CA THR A 31 2.70 -3.18 -7.09
C THR A 31 2.55 -4.68 -7.36
N THR A 32 1.51 -5.09 -8.10
CA THR A 32 1.23 -6.50 -8.44
C THR A 32 1.12 -6.70 -9.95
N SER A 33 2.02 -6.07 -10.70
CA SER A 33 2.16 -6.26 -12.15
C SER A 33 3.45 -7.00 -12.51
N PRO A 34 3.47 -7.78 -13.61
CA PRO A 34 4.67 -8.51 -14.06
C PRO A 34 5.85 -7.62 -14.41
N CYS A 35 5.58 -6.42 -14.92
CA CYS A 35 6.61 -5.42 -15.18
C CYS A 35 5.98 -4.03 -15.08
N VAL A 36 6.80 -3.05 -14.71
CA VAL A 36 6.40 -1.65 -14.74
C VAL A 36 7.01 -1.04 -16.01
N ASN A 37 6.21 -0.82 -17.04
CA ASN A 37 6.71 -0.22 -18.28
C ASN A 37 7.16 1.24 -18.07
N SER A 38 8.09 1.70 -18.92
CA SER A 38 8.68 3.05 -18.84
C SER A 38 7.63 4.17 -18.79
N ALA A 39 6.62 4.10 -19.66
CA ALA A 39 5.58 5.14 -19.74
C ALA A 39 4.73 5.23 -18.46
N ARG A 40 4.49 4.11 -17.77
CA ARG A 40 3.78 4.08 -16.49
C ARG A 40 4.69 4.57 -15.36
N ALA A 41 5.93 4.11 -15.33
CA ALA A 41 6.91 4.46 -14.31
C ALA A 41 7.19 5.98 -14.30
N GLN A 42 7.45 6.57 -15.47
CA GLN A 42 7.68 8.01 -15.62
C GLN A 42 6.45 8.84 -15.22
N ARG A 43 5.25 8.43 -15.65
CA ARG A 43 4.01 9.11 -15.30
C ARG A 43 3.75 9.14 -13.79
N GLN A 44 4.10 8.07 -13.08
CA GLN A 44 3.97 8.04 -11.63
C GLN A 44 4.98 8.99 -10.96
N LEU A 45 6.22 9.06 -11.46
CA LEU A 45 7.21 10.01 -10.94
C LEU A 45 6.75 11.47 -11.08
N GLU A 46 6.08 11.82 -12.19
CA GLU A 46 5.53 13.16 -12.40
C GLU A 46 4.49 13.57 -11.34
N LEU A 47 3.92 12.62 -10.58
CA LEU A 47 2.96 12.90 -9.51
C LEU A 47 3.63 13.35 -8.21
N LEU A 48 4.89 12.99 -7.97
CA LEU A 48 5.58 13.21 -6.69
C LEU A 48 5.50 14.65 -6.16
N PRO A 49 5.71 15.71 -6.98
CA PRO A 49 5.66 17.08 -6.49
C PRO A 49 4.26 17.52 -6.03
N TYR A 50 3.22 16.77 -6.40
CA TYR A 50 1.82 17.16 -6.22
C TYR A 50 1.09 16.28 -5.22
N LEU A 51 1.73 15.25 -4.67
CA LEU A 51 1.05 14.31 -3.76
C LEU A 51 0.53 15.00 -2.50
N GLN A 52 1.29 15.94 -1.93
CA GLN A 52 0.84 16.67 -0.75
C GLN A 52 -0.40 17.52 -1.07
N ASP A 53 -0.39 18.27 -2.17
CA ASP A 53 -1.52 19.09 -2.59
C ASP A 53 -2.74 18.25 -2.95
N LEU A 54 -2.54 17.05 -3.51
CA LEU A 54 -3.64 16.20 -3.92
C LEU A 54 -4.24 15.44 -2.73
N PHE A 55 -3.43 14.94 -1.81
CA PHE A 55 -3.86 13.98 -0.78
C PHE A 55 -3.74 14.48 0.67
N GLY A 56 -3.09 15.62 0.93
CA GLY A 56 -2.80 16.12 2.28
C GLY A 56 -4.01 16.64 3.05
N ASP A 57 -5.00 17.19 2.35
CA ASP A 57 -6.09 17.88 3.05
C ASP A 57 -7.11 16.91 3.66
N ARG A 58 -7.34 15.74 3.05
CA ARG A 58 -8.43 14.80 3.43
C ARG A 58 -8.22 13.39 2.86
N THR A 59 -8.51 12.37 3.65
CA THR A 59 -8.67 10.98 3.19
C THR A 59 -10.05 10.80 2.53
N LEU A 60 -10.22 11.32 1.31
CA LEU A 60 -11.51 11.25 0.58
C LEU A 60 -11.74 9.92 -0.14
N THR A 61 -10.85 8.94 0.06
CA THR A 61 -10.91 7.64 -0.62
C THR A 61 -10.84 6.51 0.39
N CYS A 62 -11.30 5.32 -0.01
CA CYS A 62 -11.22 4.06 0.75
C CYS A 62 -9.80 3.47 0.84
N ILE A 63 -8.78 4.22 0.44
CA ILE A 63 -7.37 3.80 0.44
C ILE A 63 -6.58 4.77 1.31
N PRO A 64 -6.34 4.41 2.59
CA PRO A 64 -5.70 5.31 3.55
C PRO A 64 -4.18 5.24 3.48
N CYS A 65 -3.61 5.35 2.27
CA CYS A 65 -2.17 5.41 2.09
C CYS A 65 -1.70 6.86 2.21
N ALA A 66 -0.93 7.16 3.26
CA ALA A 66 -0.41 8.51 3.47
C ALA A 66 0.39 9.01 2.26
N PRO A 67 0.37 10.31 1.92
CA PRO A 67 1.07 10.85 0.75
C PRO A 67 2.56 10.48 0.74
N GLY A 68 3.21 10.49 1.91
CA GLY A 68 4.60 10.09 2.07
C GLY A 68 4.84 8.61 1.74
N LEU A 69 3.96 7.72 2.19
CA LEU A 69 4.05 6.28 1.86
C LEU A 69 3.76 6.04 0.38
N LEU A 70 2.75 6.70 -0.19
CA LEU A 70 2.42 6.59 -1.61
C LEU A 70 3.59 7.05 -2.49
N ALA A 71 4.29 8.11 -2.09
CA ALA A 71 5.50 8.58 -2.76
C ALA A 71 6.60 7.51 -2.78
N GLU A 72 6.77 6.75 -1.70
CA GLU A 72 7.73 5.64 -1.67
C GLU A 72 7.26 4.46 -2.53
N VAL A 73 5.96 4.13 -2.57
CA VAL A 73 5.43 3.11 -3.50
C VAL A 73 5.74 3.46 -4.96
N ILE A 74 5.56 4.73 -5.35
CA ILE A 74 5.94 5.23 -6.69
C ILE A 74 7.44 5.02 -6.95
N ARG A 75 8.30 5.34 -5.98
CA ARG A 75 9.75 5.15 -6.13
C ARG A 75 10.13 3.67 -6.24
N ILE A 76 9.45 2.78 -5.51
CA ILE A 76 9.65 1.32 -5.62
C ILE A 76 9.21 0.84 -7.00
N ASN A 77 8.06 1.29 -7.52
CA ASN A 77 7.60 0.95 -8.87
C ASN A 77 8.61 1.40 -9.94
N TYR A 78 9.16 2.61 -9.81
CA TYR A 78 10.20 3.11 -10.72
C TYR A 78 11.51 2.32 -10.58
N TYR A 79 11.89 1.95 -9.36
CA TYR A 79 13.05 1.10 -9.12
C TYR A 79 12.90 -0.26 -9.81
N ARG A 80 11.73 -0.89 -9.72
CA ARG A 80 11.41 -2.14 -10.44
C ARG A 80 11.55 -1.98 -11.96
N PHE A 81 11.07 -0.87 -12.53
CA PHE A 81 11.25 -0.56 -13.94
C PHE A 81 12.74 -0.51 -14.36
N LEU A 82 13.59 0.13 -13.56
CA LEU A 82 15.03 0.23 -13.89
C LEU A 82 15.77 -1.10 -13.78
N LYS A 83 15.33 -1.97 -12.86
CA LYS A 83 15.93 -3.28 -12.63
C LYS A 83 15.45 -4.35 -13.60
N ASP A 84 14.45 -4.06 -14.42
CA ASP A 84 14.08 -4.92 -15.53
C ASP A 84 15.27 -5.04 -16.51
N GLY A 85 15.70 -6.28 -16.78
CA GLY A 85 16.98 -6.59 -17.43
C GLY A 85 17.15 -5.99 -18.84
N ALA A 86 16.05 -5.61 -19.49
CA ALA A 86 16.07 -4.91 -20.77
C ALA A 86 16.43 -3.41 -20.64
N THR A 87 16.14 -2.79 -19.50
CA THR A 87 16.33 -1.35 -19.25
C THR A 87 17.67 -1.05 -18.57
N SER A 88 18.21 -2.01 -17.83
CA SER A 88 19.48 -1.86 -17.10
C SER A 88 20.71 -1.64 -18.00
N LEU A 89 20.57 -1.85 -19.33
CA LEU A 89 21.60 -1.58 -20.35
C LEU A 89 21.52 -0.17 -20.96
N LEU A 90 20.46 0.60 -20.67
CA LEU A 90 20.16 1.88 -21.32
C LEU A 90 20.31 3.10 -20.39
N SER A 91 20.53 2.90 -19.08
CA SER A 91 20.57 3.99 -18.11
C SER A 91 22.01 4.36 -17.70
N ASP A 92 22.61 5.31 -18.42
CA ASP A 92 23.77 6.09 -17.94
C ASP A 92 23.39 7.05 -16.79
N SER A 93 22.10 7.12 -16.43
CA SER A 93 21.53 8.00 -15.40
C SER A 93 21.39 7.33 -14.02
N ALA A 94 22.23 6.33 -13.70
CA ALA A 94 22.19 5.61 -12.43
C ALA A 94 22.50 6.52 -11.21
N ASP A 95 23.12 7.68 -11.44
CA ASP A 95 23.62 8.57 -10.38
C ASP A 95 22.57 9.47 -9.72
N GLN A 96 21.32 9.52 -10.21
CA GLN A 96 20.29 10.43 -9.67
C GLN A 96 19.15 9.76 -8.89
N LEU A 97 19.12 8.42 -8.77
CA LEU A 97 18.01 7.74 -8.11
C LEU A 97 18.36 7.32 -6.68
N PRO A 98 17.46 7.55 -5.67
CA PRO A 98 17.64 6.99 -4.35
C PRO A 98 17.83 5.47 -4.41
N SER A 99 18.85 4.99 -3.71
CA SER A 99 19.08 3.56 -3.54
C SER A 99 17.86 2.89 -2.90
N GLY A 100 17.67 1.59 -3.11
CA GLY A 100 16.66 0.81 -2.39
C GLY A 100 16.75 1.00 -0.87
N SER A 101 17.97 1.20 -0.34
CA SER A 101 18.20 1.54 1.07
C SER A 101 17.70 2.93 1.47
N ASP A 102 17.71 3.91 0.56
CA ASP A 102 17.19 5.24 0.80
C ASP A 102 15.66 5.25 0.86
N ILE A 103 15.03 4.51 -0.05
CA ILE A 103 13.57 4.30 -0.04
C ILE A 103 13.18 3.64 1.28
N LEU A 104 13.82 2.52 1.63
CA LEU A 104 13.54 1.79 2.87
C LEU A 104 13.66 2.69 4.11
N ARG A 105 14.74 3.49 4.21
CA ARG A 105 14.93 4.43 5.32
C ARG A 105 13.80 5.45 5.42
N ARG A 106 13.33 6.01 4.30
CA ARG A 106 12.22 6.98 4.31
C ARG A 106 10.90 6.34 4.75
N VAL A 107 10.64 5.10 4.30
CA VAL A 107 9.46 4.35 4.76
C VAL A 107 9.52 4.08 6.26
N LEU A 108 10.69 3.69 6.79
CA LEU A 108 10.88 3.43 8.22
C LEU A 108 10.79 4.71 9.07
N ASN A 109 11.19 5.86 8.53
CA ASN A 109 11.09 7.15 9.20
C ASN A 109 9.69 7.79 9.13
N PHE A 110 8.76 7.21 8.38
CA PHE A 110 7.36 7.64 8.42
C PHE A 110 6.80 7.46 9.85
N SER A 111 6.07 8.45 10.35
CA SER A 111 5.39 8.36 11.65
C SER A 111 3.88 8.16 11.45
N PRO A 112 3.37 6.94 11.71
CA PRO A 112 1.94 6.65 11.74
C PRO A 112 1.17 7.54 12.73
N GLU A 113 1.80 7.93 13.84
CA GLU A 113 1.19 8.69 14.94
C GLU A 113 0.91 10.14 14.52
N LEU A 114 1.89 10.78 13.88
CA LEU A 114 1.74 12.13 13.34
C LEU A 114 0.67 12.15 12.23
N TRP A 115 0.76 11.21 11.29
CA TRP A 115 -0.22 11.10 10.22
C TRP A 115 -1.65 10.84 10.73
N ALA A 116 -1.81 9.94 11.71
CA ALA A 116 -3.12 9.67 12.31
C ALA A 116 -3.70 10.90 13.01
N SER A 117 -2.85 11.70 13.64
CA SER A 117 -3.26 12.96 14.27
C SER A 117 -3.79 13.95 13.24
N GLU A 118 -3.09 14.11 12.12
CA GLU A 118 -3.49 14.96 10.99
C GLU A 118 -4.82 14.51 10.37
N VAL A 119 -5.02 13.20 10.19
CA VAL A 119 -6.26 12.64 9.63
C VAL A 119 -7.46 12.97 10.52
N VAL A 120 -7.34 12.78 11.84
CA VAL A 120 -8.43 13.08 12.76
C VAL A 120 -8.73 14.57 12.79
N THR A 121 -7.71 15.44 12.89
CA THR A 121 -7.91 16.90 12.88
C THR A 121 -8.58 17.41 11.62
N ASN A 122 -8.24 16.85 10.46
CA ASN A 122 -8.82 17.27 9.18
C ASN A 122 -10.24 16.71 8.97
N SER A 123 -10.59 15.61 9.63
CA SER A 123 -11.93 15.01 9.56
C SER A 123 -12.97 15.75 10.41
N ASP A 124 -12.56 16.31 11.55
CA ASP A 124 -13.46 16.92 12.54
C ASP A 124 -14.06 18.27 12.13
N PHE A 125 -13.53 18.93 11.09
CA PHE A 125 -14.07 20.19 10.57
C PHE A 125 -15.41 20.05 9.81
N SER A 126 -15.92 18.82 9.61
CA SER A 126 -17.09 18.56 8.72
C SER A 126 -18.35 18.07 9.44
N THR A 127 -18.26 17.59 10.67
CA THR A 127 -19.42 17.08 11.42
C THR A 127 -19.76 18.01 12.56
N GLY A 128 -20.72 18.91 12.34
CA GLY A 128 -21.36 19.74 13.37
C GLY A 128 -22.23 18.93 14.34
N GLY A 129 -21.72 17.80 14.84
CA GLY A 129 -22.37 16.93 15.79
C GLY A 129 -21.60 16.94 17.11
N SER A 130 -22.21 17.57 18.12
CA SER A 130 -22.01 17.35 19.56
C SER A 130 -20.65 16.77 19.96
N LEU A 131 -19.70 17.64 20.26
CA LEU A 131 -18.45 17.31 20.94
C LEU A 131 -18.78 16.46 22.18
N ASP A 132 -18.34 15.21 22.17
CA ASP A 132 -18.06 14.51 23.41
C ASP A 132 -16.81 15.22 23.99
N GLU A 133 -17.04 16.17 24.90
CA GLU A 133 -16.05 17.08 25.49
C GLU A 133 -14.93 16.36 26.27
N THR A 134 -14.97 15.04 26.36
CA THR A 134 -14.06 14.21 27.17
C THR A 134 -12.72 13.89 26.52
N GLY A 135 -12.47 14.26 25.25
CA GLY A 135 -11.21 13.96 24.55
C GLY A 135 -10.96 12.46 24.27
N GLN A 136 -11.76 11.59 24.90
CA GLN A 136 -11.71 10.12 24.80
C GLN A 136 -12.04 9.66 23.37
N GLY A 137 -13.07 10.25 22.73
CA GLY A 137 -13.47 9.93 21.36
C GLY A 137 -12.42 10.33 20.30
N PHE A 138 -11.66 11.40 20.53
CA PHE A 138 -10.53 11.76 19.67
C PHE A 138 -9.39 10.73 19.80
N ALA A 139 -9.06 10.33 21.03
CA ALA A 139 -8.00 9.35 21.28
C ALA A 139 -8.31 7.98 20.66
N VAL A 140 -9.53 7.48 20.81
CA VAL A 140 -9.96 6.19 20.22
C VAL A 140 -9.90 6.22 18.69
N ARG A 141 -10.40 7.29 18.05
CA ARG A 141 -10.32 7.44 16.59
C ARG A 141 -8.87 7.52 16.12
N ARG A 142 -8.02 8.28 16.81
CA ARG A 142 -6.60 8.40 16.50
C ARG A 142 -5.89 7.05 16.57
N MET A 143 -6.13 6.25 17.60
CA MET A 143 -5.51 4.92 17.74
C MET A 143 -5.88 3.99 16.57
N GLY A 144 -7.12 4.05 16.08
CA GLY A 144 -7.54 3.30 14.90
C GLY A 144 -6.77 3.71 13.64
N TRP A 145 -6.65 5.02 13.40
CA TRP A 145 -5.88 5.55 12.27
C TRP A 145 -4.37 5.28 12.39
N GLU A 146 -3.81 5.36 13.59
CA GLU A 146 -2.40 5.04 13.85
C GLU A 146 -2.08 3.59 13.48
N ARG A 147 -2.97 2.66 13.87
CA ARG A 147 -2.86 1.25 13.46
C ARG A 147 -2.92 1.09 11.95
N ILE A 148 -3.83 1.78 11.27
CA ILE A 148 -3.89 1.79 9.80
C ILE A 148 -2.58 2.31 9.19
N GLY A 149 -2.01 3.36 9.75
CA GLY A 149 -0.72 3.91 9.33
C GLY A 149 0.41 2.88 9.46
N ARG A 150 0.49 2.17 10.58
CA ARG A 150 1.46 1.08 10.80
C ARG A 150 1.28 -0.09 9.82
N ILE A 151 0.04 -0.48 9.56
CA ILE A 151 -0.30 -1.55 8.61
C ILE A 151 0.21 -1.18 7.21
N TYR A 152 -0.08 0.03 6.74
CA TYR A 152 0.38 0.51 5.44
C TYR A 152 1.89 0.67 5.39
N GLN A 153 2.52 1.23 6.43
CA GLN A 153 3.97 1.35 6.53
C GLN A 153 4.63 -0.03 6.40
N SER A 154 4.19 -1.01 7.19
CA SER A 154 4.75 -2.36 7.19
C SER A 154 4.58 -3.06 5.84
N ALA A 155 3.41 -2.90 5.20
CA ALA A 155 3.17 -3.41 3.85
C ALA A 155 4.10 -2.76 2.81
N VAL A 156 4.34 -1.44 2.89
CA VAL A 156 5.30 -0.76 2.00
C VAL A 156 6.73 -1.22 2.25
N VAL A 157 7.12 -1.47 3.51
CA VAL A 157 8.45 -2.05 3.82
C VAL A 157 8.59 -3.45 3.21
N LEU A 158 7.59 -4.33 3.41
CA LEU A 158 7.60 -5.67 2.80
C LEU A 158 7.70 -5.59 1.28
N TYR A 159 6.92 -4.71 0.66
CA TYR A 159 6.96 -4.49 -0.79
C TYR A 159 8.33 -3.99 -1.26
N CYS A 160 8.94 -3.04 -0.53
CA CYS A 160 10.26 -2.50 -0.84
C CYS A 160 11.35 -3.58 -0.80
N LEU A 161 11.32 -4.44 0.23
CA LEU A 161 12.25 -5.55 0.40
C LEU A 161 12.04 -6.63 -0.66
N ALA A 162 10.77 -6.97 -0.94
CA ALA A 162 10.40 -7.96 -1.96
C ALA A 162 10.79 -7.55 -3.38
N SER A 163 10.85 -6.25 -3.65
CA SER A 163 11.20 -5.69 -4.96
C SER A 163 12.71 -5.62 -5.25
N GLN A 164 13.57 -6.13 -4.35
CA GLN A 164 15.02 -6.10 -4.54
C GLN A 164 15.52 -7.30 -5.37
N PRO A 165 16.40 -7.09 -6.37
CA PRO A 165 16.81 -8.11 -7.32
C PRO A 165 17.90 -9.10 -6.85
N GLN A 166 18.47 -8.97 -5.65
CA GLN A 166 19.56 -9.83 -5.17
C GLN A 166 19.36 -10.31 -3.73
N GLY A 167 19.61 -11.60 -3.49
CA GLY A 167 19.76 -12.17 -2.14
C GLY A 167 18.47 -12.35 -1.33
N PHE A 168 17.30 -12.40 -1.99
CA PHE A 168 16.03 -12.41 -1.27
C PHE A 168 15.83 -13.66 -0.40
N ASP A 169 16.39 -14.82 -0.76
CA ASP A 169 16.32 -16.01 0.11
C ASP A 169 16.91 -15.70 1.50
N HIS A 170 18.05 -14.99 1.55
CA HIS A 170 18.62 -14.52 2.82
C HIS A 170 17.81 -13.42 3.51
N VAL A 171 17.16 -12.53 2.74
CA VAL A 171 16.27 -11.50 3.30
C VAL A 171 15.03 -12.14 3.93
N ARG A 172 14.45 -13.15 3.28
CA ARG A 172 13.27 -13.88 3.73
C ARG A 172 13.54 -14.71 4.98
N GLU A 173 14.76 -15.23 5.10
CA GLU A 173 15.27 -15.93 6.27
C GLU A 173 15.73 -14.98 7.38
N SER A 174 15.82 -13.66 7.12
CA SER A 174 16.26 -12.71 8.13
C SER A 174 15.24 -12.54 9.25
N ASP A 175 15.75 -12.34 10.47
CA ASP A 175 14.94 -12.02 11.65
C ASP A 175 14.10 -10.76 11.43
N GLN A 176 14.63 -9.80 10.66
CA GLN A 176 13.92 -8.56 10.32
C GLN A 176 12.66 -8.83 9.49
N TRP A 177 12.76 -9.67 8.46
CA TRP A 177 11.61 -10.03 7.62
C TRP A 177 10.55 -10.80 8.41
N THR A 178 10.98 -11.77 9.22
CA THR A 178 10.06 -12.55 10.06
C THR A 178 9.36 -11.67 11.09
N SER A 179 10.09 -10.78 11.75
CA SER A 179 9.53 -9.82 12.72
C SER A 179 8.53 -8.87 12.06
N LEU A 180 8.84 -8.38 10.86
CA LEU A 180 7.97 -7.48 10.12
C LEU A 180 6.66 -8.16 9.69
N ARG A 181 6.72 -9.40 9.18
CA ARG A 181 5.53 -10.18 8.83
C ARG A 181 4.67 -10.47 10.06
N ALA A 182 5.30 -10.87 11.17
CA ALA A 182 4.60 -11.15 12.41
C ALA A 182 3.91 -9.89 12.97
N GLY A 183 4.61 -8.74 12.95
CA GLY A 183 4.05 -7.45 13.36
C GLY A 183 2.86 -7.04 12.50
N LEU A 184 2.99 -7.08 11.18
CA LEU A 184 1.89 -6.78 10.27
C LEU A 184 0.70 -7.72 10.45
N LEU A 185 0.95 -9.03 10.61
CA LEU A 185 -0.11 -10.00 10.88
C LEU A 185 -0.85 -9.68 12.19
N GLN A 186 -0.12 -9.29 13.23
CA GLN A 186 -0.73 -8.93 14.51
C GLN A 186 -1.56 -7.66 14.41
N ASP A 187 -1.05 -6.59 13.78
CA ASP A 187 -1.82 -5.36 13.57
C ASP A 187 -3.09 -5.63 12.73
N LEU A 188 -3.02 -6.51 11.73
CA LEU A 188 -4.19 -6.91 10.93
C LEU A 188 -5.19 -7.73 11.75
N ARG A 189 -4.74 -8.64 12.62
CA ARG A 189 -5.61 -9.36 13.55
C ARG A 189 -6.31 -8.42 14.50
N ASP A 190 -5.57 -7.49 15.10
CA ASP A 190 -6.14 -6.49 16.01
C ASP A 190 -7.14 -5.59 15.26
N SER A 191 -6.86 -5.24 14.01
CA SER A 191 -7.81 -4.52 13.16
C SER A 191 -9.05 -5.35 12.78
N SER A 192 -8.95 -6.68 12.70
CA SER A 192 -10.09 -7.56 12.40
C SER A 192 -11.06 -7.69 13.59
N LEU A 193 -10.53 -7.54 14.81
CA LEU A 193 -11.25 -7.61 16.08
C LEU A 193 -11.77 -6.24 16.54
N ASP A 194 -11.31 -5.15 15.93
CA ASP A 194 -11.73 -3.79 16.27
C ASP A 194 -13.24 -3.62 16.02
N ALA A 195 -13.94 -3.11 17.04
CA ALA A 195 -15.37 -2.79 16.98
C ALA A 195 -15.67 -1.75 15.90
N CYS A 196 -14.69 -0.89 15.56
CA CYS A 196 -14.78 0.05 14.46
C CYS A 196 -14.55 -0.65 13.09
N SER A 197 -15.59 -1.35 12.61
CA SER A 197 -15.58 -2.11 11.34
C SER A 197 -15.14 -1.31 10.10
N HIS A 198 -15.20 0.02 10.14
CA HIS A 198 -14.78 0.89 9.04
C HIS A 198 -13.29 0.75 8.70
N HIS A 199 -12.40 0.60 9.68
CA HIS A 199 -10.95 0.47 9.43
C HIS A 199 -10.57 -0.88 8.81
N ARG A 200 -11.24 -1.96 9.21
CA ARG A 200 -11.05 -3.31 8.68
C ARG A 200 -11.27 -3.39 7.16
N LYS A 201 -12.10 -2.52 6.61
CA LYS A 201 -12.37 -2.44 5.16
C LYS A 201 -11.22 -1.82 4.36
N LEU A 202 -10.30 -1.12 5.03
CA LEU A 202 -9.28 -0.30 4.38
C LEU A 202 -7.96 -1.05 4.12
N VAL A 203 -7.88 -2.33 4.49
CA VAL A 203 -6.61 -3.09 4.55
C VAL A 203 -6.50 -4.20 3.49
N ILE A 204 -7.26 -4.13 2.39
CA ILE A 204 -7.20 -5.14 1.31
C ILE A 204 -5.81 -5.20 0.66
N TRP A 205 -5.22 -4.05 0.32
CA TRP A 205 -3.87 -4.03 -0.26
C TRP A 205 -2.83 -4.58 0.74
N PRO A 206 -2.74 -4.11 2.00
CA PRO A 206 -1.86 -4.68 3.00
C PRO A 206 -2.05 -6.19 3.25
N LEU A 207 -3.30 -6.69 3.32
CA LEU A 207 -3.60 -8.12 3.46
C LEU A 207 -3.00 -8.93 2.30
N THR A 208 -3.11 -8.39 1.08
CA THR A 208 -2.59 -9.06 -0.11
C THR A 208 -1.06 -9.05 -0.12
N ILE A 209 -0.42 -7.94 0.23
CA ILE A 209 1.04 -7.86 0.36
C ILE A 209 1.56 -8.83 1.43
N LEU A 210 0.89 -8.92 2.59
CA LEU A 210 1.23 -9.91 3.61
C LEU A 210 1.11 -11.32 3.04
N GLY A 211 -0.01 -11.65 2.41
CA GLY A 211 -0.24 -12.98 1.83
C GLY A 211 0.82 -13.41 0.82
N LEU A 212 1.27 -12.47 -0.03
CA LEU A 212 2.37 -12.71 -0.97
C LEU A 212 3.69 -12.97 -0.24
N ALA A 213 3.93 -12.28 0.87
CA ALA A 213 5.12 -12.42 1.71
C ALA A 213 5.14 -13.69 2.60
N LEU A 214 4.03 -14.44 2.69
CA LEU A 214 3.97 -15.67 3.49
C LEU A 214 4.69 -16.85 2.81
N ASN A 215 5.22 -17.74 3.64
CA ASN A 215 5.76 -19.03 3.24
C ASN A 215 4.64 -20.04 3.01
N TYR A 216 4.95 -21.10 2.28
CA TYR A 216 3.98 -22.17 1.98
C TYR A 216 3.54 -22.92 3.25
N ASP A 217 4.36 -22.92 4.30
CA ASP A 217 4.15 -23.61 5.58
C ASP A 217 3.53 -22.70 6.67
N ASP A 218 3.28 -21.42 6.38
CA ASP A 218 2.63 -20.46 7.30
C ASP A 218 1.10 -20.67 7.41
N GLY A 219 0.64 -21.92 7.54
CA GLY A 219 -0.77 -22.32 7.34
C GLY A 219 -1.78 -21.52 8.18
N GLY A 220 -1.44 -21.18 9.43
CA GLY A 220 -2.30 -20.36 10.29
C GLY A 220 -2.42 -18.90 9.83
N ALA A 221 -1.34 -18.32 9.29
CA ALA A 221 -1.36 -16.96 8.76
C ALA A 221 -2.05 -16.92 7.38
N GLN A 222 -1.80 -17.92 6.53
CA GLN A 222 -2.48 -18.07 5.25
C GLN A 222 -4.00 -18.17 5.44
N GLN A 223 -4.45 -19.03 6.35
CA GLN A 223 -5.87 -19.19 6.65
C GLN A 223 -6.52 -17.89 7.12
N PHE A 224 -5.83 -17.14 7.99
CA PHE A 224 -6.30 -15.81 8.43
C PHE A 224 -6.46 -14.85 7.24
N VAL A 225 -5.43 -14.70 6.39
CA VAL A 225 -5.48 -13.82 5.22
C VAL A 225 -6.63 -14.19 4.28
N LEU A 226 -6.82 -15.49 4.00
CA LEU A 226 -7.93 -15.97 3.17
C LEU A 226 -9.30 -15.66 3.78
N GLN A 227 -9.45 -15.84 5.10
CA GLN A 227 -10.71 -15.55 5.80
C GLN A 227 -11.02 -14.05 5.78
N GLU A 228 -10.02 -13.20 6.04
CA GLU A 228 -10.19 -11.75 6.01
C GLU A 228 -10.52 -11.23 4.61
N LEU A 229 -9.90 -11.76 3.56
CA LEU A 229 -10.23 -11.41 2.18
C LEU A 229 -11.65 -11.87 1.80
N LYS A 230 -12.09 -13.06 2.23
CA LYS A 230 -13.48 -13.53 2.04
C LYS A 230 -14.47 -12.62 2.74
N TRP A 231 -14.19 -12.25 3.99
CA TRP A 231 -14.98 -11.30 4.74
C TRP A 231 -15.05 -9.94 4.02
N ALA A 232 -13.90 -9.41 3.57
CA ALA A 232 -13.85 -8.13 2.88
C ALA A 232 -14.69 -8.15 1.60
N SER A 233 -14.62 -9.21 0.80
CA SER A 233 -15.47 -9.36 -0.38
C SER A 233 -16.95 -9.31 -0.04
N ALA A 234 -17.39 -10.06 0.98
CA ALA A 234 -18.78 -10.08 1.42
C ALA A 234 -19.24 -8.72 2.00
N ALA A 235 -18.39 -8.07 2.79
CA ALA A 235 -18.70 -6.82 3.47
C ALA A 235 -18.71 -5.59 2.54
N LEU A 236 -17.98 -5.67 1.42
CA LEU A 236 -17.83 -4.56 0.48
C LEU A 236 -18.59 -4.79 -0.85
N GLY A 237 -19.05 -6.03 -1.09
CA GLY A 237 -19.75 -6.38 -2.32
C GLY A 237 -18.87 -6.35 -3.56
N THR A 238 -17.54 -6.56 -3.42
CA THR A 238 -16.58 -6.49 -4.54
C THR A 238 -15.87 -7.83 -4.76
N ALA A 239 -15.52 -8.11 -6.02
CA ALA A 239 -14.78 -9.31 -6.39
C ALA A 239 -13.27 -9.19 -6.14
N THR A 240 -12.74 -7.98 -5.92
CA THR A 240 -11.31 -7.70 -5.78
C THR A 240 -10.61 -8.61 -4.74
N PRO A 241 -11.16 -8.82 -3.52
CA PRO A 241 -10.54 -9.73 -2.56
C PRO A 241 -10.59 -11.21 -2.98
N LEU A 242 -11.58 -11.62 -3.78
CA LEU A 242 -11.65 -12.99 -4.32
C LEU A 242 -10.56 -13.23 -5.38
N VAL A 243 -10.26 -12.22 -6.18
CA VAL A 243 -9.12 -12.27 -7.12
C VAL A 243 -7.80 -12.37 -6.34
N ALA A 244 -7.67 -11.66 -5.22
CA ALA A 244 -6.50 -11.78 -4.35
C ALA A 244 -6.34 -13.20 -3.81
N ILE A 245 -7.43 -13.83 -3.35
CA ILE A 245 -7.42 -15.23 -2.89
C ILE A 245 -6.88 -16.18 -3.98
N GLN A 246 -7.41 -16.09 -5.20
CA GLN A 246 -6.97 -16.94 -6.31
C GLN A 246 -5.48 -16.77 -6.63
N LEU A 247 -5.00 -15.52 -6.61
CA LEU A 247 -3.59 -15.20 -6.79
C LEU A 247 -2.72 -15.83 -5.69
N LEU A 248 -3.12 -15.69 -4.44
CA LEU A 248 -2.39 -16.22 -3.29
C LEU A 248 -2.32 -17.75 -3.31
N GLU A 249 -3.46 -18.42 -3.52
CA GLU A 249 -3.54 -19.88 -3.61
C GLU A 249 -2.63 -20.43 -4.73
N ARG A 250 -2.63 -19.79 -5.91
CA ARG A 250 -1.72 -20.12 -7.02
C ARG A 250 -0.26 -19.95 -6.62
N THR A 251 0.05 -18.84 -5.95
CA THR A 251 1.43 -18.49 -5.57
C THR A 251 2.00 -19.48 -4.55
N TRP A 252 1.18 -19.92 -3.59
CA TRP A 252 1.61 -20.88 -2.58
C TRP A 252 1.80 -22.30 -3.12
N GLN A 253 1.09 -22.69 -4.19
CA GLN A 253 1.21 -24.00 -4.84
C GLN A 253 2.40 -24.11 -5.81
N GLY A 254 2.79 -23.01 -6.45
CA GLY A 254 3.72 -22.99 -7.58
C GLY A 254 5.17 -22.59 -7.27
N TYR A 255 5.64 -22.76 -6.04
CA TYR A 255 6.91 -22.16 -5.61
C TYR A 255 8.14 -22.71 -6.36
N SER A 256 8.68 -21.94 -7.29
CA SER A 256 9.96 -22.20 -7.97
C SER A 256 10.78 -20.91 -8.08
N GLY A 257 11.37 -20.47 -6.96
CA GLY A 257 12.22 -19.28 -6.87
C GLY A 257 11.44 -17.98 -6.70
N TRP A 258 11.94 -17.09 -5.84
CA TRP A 258 11.29 -15.81 -5.55
C TRP A 258 11.80 -14.69 -6.48
N GLU A 259 10.90 -14.19 -7.31
CA GLU A 259 11.06 -12.94 -8.04
C GLU A 259 9.70 -12.26 -8.09
N TRP A 260 9.59 -11.11 -7.42
CA TRP A 260 8.29 -10.44 -7.20
C TRP A 260 7.49 -10.28 -8.49
N ASP A 261 8.15 -9.85 -9.55
CA ASP A 261 7.57 -9.61 -10.87
C ASP A 261 7.04 -10.90 -11.51
N LYS A 262 7.68 -12.05 -11.28
CA LYS A 262 7.24 -13.34 -11.83
C LYS A 262 6.00 -13.93 -11.13
N LEU A 263 5.56 -13.35 -10.01
CA LEU A 263 4.35 -13.79 -9.30
C LEU A 263 3.07 -13.44 -10.07
N PHE A 264 3.15 -12.50 -11.01
CA PHE A 264 2.00 -11.92 -11.68
C PHE A 264 2.03 -12.20 -13.19
N ASP A 265 0.87 -12.51 -13.75
CA ASP A 265 0.65 -12.69 -15.20
C ASP A 265 0.09 -11.42 -15.85
N ARG A 266 -0.47 -10.53 -15.03
CA ARG A 266 -1.07 -9.24 -15.43
C ARG A 266 -1.07 -8.30 -14.23
N PRO A 267 -1.29 -6.99 -14.43
CA PRO A 267 -1.52 -6.07 -13.31
C PRO A 267 -2.80 -6.44 -12.55
N TYR A 268 -2.70 -6.60 -11.24
CA TYR A 268 -3.83 -6.72 -10.33
C TYR A 268 -4.02 -5.44 -9.53
N VAL A 269 -5.27 -5.05 -9.26
CA VAL A 269 -5.57 -3.85 -8.47
C VAL A 269 -6.30 -4.30 -7.22
N PHE A 270 -5.59 -4.35 -6.09
CA PHE A 270 -6.15 -4.73 -4.80
C PHE A 270 -6.57 -3.51 -3.98
N ALA A 271 -7.42 -2.69 -4.60
CA ALA A 271 -7.99 -1.49 -4.03
C ALA A 271 -9.51 -1.46 -4.27
N LEU A 272 -10.24 -0.74 -3.43
CA LEU A 272 -11.70 -0.58 -3.49
C LEU A 272 -12.10 0.60 -4.33
#